data_AF-A0A3M8RH99-F1
#
_entry.id   AF-A0A3M8RH99-F1
#
_cell.length_a   1.000
_cell.length_b   1.000
_cell.length_c   1.000
_cell.angle_alpha   90.00
_cell.angle_beta   90.00
_cell.angle_gamma   90.00
#
_symmetry.space_group_name_H-M   'P 1'
#
loop_
_entity.id
_entity.type
_entity.pdbx_description
1 polymer ?
#
loop_
_entity_poly.entity_id
_entity_poly.type
_entity_poly.pdbx_seq_one_letter_code
_entity_poly.pdbx_strand_id
1 'polypeptide(L)'
;MCCSGSIVVRQSFWRQVLAGLGWVLLILLAVGLLLLVDALLLIPGLLLAYGAVGLSWRWQGVIPDPVHIPGPWLSMAVGIIATALPAVADGLLLQVFLGQRHRP
;
A
#
# COMPACT_ATOMS: atom_id res chain seq x y z
N MET A 1 -34.90 -9.76 -40.95
CA MET A 1 -33.58 -9.15 -40.70
C MET A 1 -33.50 -8.71 -39.23
N CYS A 2 -33.20 -9.60 -38.28
CA CYS A 2 -33.11 -9.25 -36.84
C CYS A 2 -31.84 -9.75 -36.12
N CYS A 3 -30.97 -10.52 -36.80
CA CYS A 3 -29.78 -11.11 -36.16
C CYS A 3 -28.56 -10.17 -36.12
N SER A 4 -28.64 -8.98 -36.72
CA SER A 4 -27.49 -8.06 -36.77
C SER A 4 -27.31 -7.25 -35.47
N GLY A 5 -28.37 -7.08 -34.66
CA GLY A 5 -28.30 -6.29 -33.42
C GLY A 5 -27.63 -7.02 -32.26
N SER A 6 -27.83 -8.34 -32.13
CA SER A 6 -27.29 -9.13 -31.01
C SER A 6 -25.77 -9.31 -31.08
N ILE A 7 -25.19 -9.34 -32.29
CA ILE A 7 -23.74 -9.48 -32.50
C ILE A 7 -23.00 -8.18 -32.12
N VAL A 8 -23.57 -7.02 -32.48
CA VAL A 8 -23.01 -5.70 -32.17
C VAL A 8 -23.04 -5.40 -30.67
N VAL A 9 -24.14 -5.74 -30.00
CA VAL A 9 -24.26 -5.60 -28.53
C VAL A 9 -23.31 -6.53 -27.79
N ARG A 10 -23.10 -7.76 -28.29
CA ARG A 10 -22.12 -8.69 -27.72
C ARG A 10 -20.69 -8.18 -27.89
N GLN A 11 -20.33 -7.63 -29.05
CA GLN A 11 -19.00 -7.06 -29.28
C GLN A 11 -18.74 -5.79 -28.45
N SER A 12 -19.73 -4.92 -28.25
CA SER A 12 -19.56 -3.72 -27.42
C SER A 12 -19.42 -4.06 -25.94
N PHE A 13 -20.18 -5.05 -25.45
CA PHE A 13 -20.06 -5.58 -24.09
C PHE A 13 -18.65 -6.14 -23.81
N TRP A 14 -18.13 -6.99 -24.70
CA TRP A 14 -16.77 -7.53 -24.53
C TRP A 14 -15.70 -6.43 -24.51
N ARG A 15 -15.81 -5.39 -25.35
CA ARG A 15 -14.87 -4.25 -25.31
C ARG A 15 -14.93 -3.49 -23.98
N GLN A 16 -16.11 -3.29 -23.42
CA GLN A 16 -16.27 -2.63 -22.12
C GLN A 16 -15.69 -3.49 -20.98
N VAL A 17 -15.90 -4.81 -21.03
CA VAL A 17 -15.31 -5.74 -20.06
C VAL A 17 -13.79 -5.76 -20.17
N LEU A 18 -13.22 -5.82 -21.38
CA LEU A 18 -11.77 -5.74 -21.60
C LEU A 18 -11.16 -4.41 -21.15
N ALA A 19 -11.87 -3.30 -21.40
CA ALA A 19 -11.43 -1.98 -20.92
C ALA A 19 -11.44 -1.90 -19.39
N GLY A 20 -12.50 -2.41 -18.74
CA GLY A 20 -12.58 -2.50 -17.28
C GLY A 20 -11.50 -3.41 -16.69
N LEU A 21 -11.25 -4.57 -17.30
CA LEU A 21 -10.17 -5.48 -16.92
C LEU A 21 -8.80 -4.80 -17.03
N GLY A 22 -8.57 -4.02 -18.09
CA GLY A 22 -7.35 -3.24 -18.27
C GLY A 22 -7.12 -2.23 -17.15
N TRP A 23 -8.16 -1.51 -16.73
CA TRP A 23 -8.09 -0.59 -15.60
C TRP A 23 -7.76 -1.31 -14.28
N VAL A 24 -8.41 -2.44 -14.01
CA VAL A 24 -8.13 -3.24 -12.82
C VAL A 24 -6.68 -3.73 -12.82
N LEU A 25 -6.18 -4.21 -13.95
CA LEU A 25 -4.79 -4.66 -14.08
C LEU A 25 -3.79 -3.53 -13.83
N LEU A 26 -4.06 -2.34 -14.36
CA LEU A 26 -3.22 -1.16 -14.13
C LEU A 26 -3.20 -0.73 -12.67
N ILE A 27 -4.36 -0.75 -11.99
CA ILE A 27 -4.44 -0.47 -10.55
C ILE A 27 -3.66 -1.51 -9.77
N LEU A 28 -3.84 -2.80 -10.09
CA LEU A 28 -3.11 -3.89 -9.44
C LEU A 28 -1.60 -3.73 -9.59
N LEU A 29 -1.15 -3.35 -10.79
CA LEU A 29 0.25 -3.11 -11.10
C LEU A 29 0.77 -1.89 -10.32
N ALA A 30 0.01 -0.80 -10.27
CA ALA A 30 0.38 0.39 -9.50
C ALA A 30 0.49 0.10 -8.00
N VAL A 31 -0.49 -0.60 -7.43
CA VAL A 31 -0.48 -1.02 -6.02
C VAL A 31 0.69 -1.98 -5.75
N GLY A 32 0.94 -2.93 -6.64
CA GLY A 32 2.08 -3.84 -6.54
C GLY A 32 3.42 -3.10 -6.58
N LEU A 33 3.56 -2.10 -7.44
CA LEU A 33 4.75 -1.26 -7.53
C LEU A 33 4.95 -0.42 -6.26
N LEU A 34 3.87 0.12 -5.71
CA LEU A 34 3.89 0.89 -4.47
C LEU A 34 4.31 0.00 -3.28
N LEU A 35 3.75 -1.21 -3.18
CA LEU A 35 4.14 -2.20 -2.17
C LEU A 35 5.61 -2.62 -2.31
N LEU A 36 6.10 -2.76 -3.55
CA LEU A 36 7.50 -3.06 -3.81
C LEU A 36 8.41 -1.91 -3.31
N VAL A 37 8.03 -0.68 -3.60
CA VAL A 37 8.75 0.52 -3.13
C VAL A 37 8.74 0.61 -1.61
N ASP A 38 7.60 0.34 -0.98
CA ASP A 38 7.45 0.31 0.48
C ASP A 38 8.37 -0.75 1.11
N ALA A 39 8.36 -1.98 0.59
CA ALA A 39 9.24 -3.05 1.04
C ALA A 39 10.72 -2.72 0.81
N LEU A 40 11.06 -2.07 -0.31
CA LEU A 40 12.42 -1.66 -0.62
C LEU A 40 12.92 -0.55 0.31
N LEU A 41 12.05 0.37 0.71
CA LEU A 41 12.35 1.43 1.68
C LEU A 41 12.37 0.92 3.12
N LEU A 42 11.64 -0.16 3.41
CA LEU A 42 11.59 -0.79 4.73
C LEU A 42 12.97 -1.28 5.18
N ILE A 43 13.74 -1.92 4.29
CA ILE A 43 15.06 -2.48 4.61
C ILE A 43 16.06 -1.39 5.05
N PRO A 44 16.33 -0.32 4.28
CA PRO A 44 17.21 0.76 4.72
C PRO A 44 16.60 1.58 5.87
N GLY A 45 15.28 1.73 5.94
CA GLY A 45 14.62 2.36 7.09
C GLY A 45 14.87 1.60 8.39
N LEU A 46 14.76 0.27 8.37
CA LEU A 46 15.10 -0.60 9.49
C LEU A 46 16.59 -0.54 9.82
N LEU A 47 17.46 -0.45 8.81
CA LEU A 47 18.91 -0.36 9.00
C LEU A 47 19.32 0.97 9.65
N LEU A 48 18.70 2.08 9.24
CA LEU A 48 18.86 3.39 9.86
C LEU A 48 18.30 3.42 11.28
N ALA A 49 17.12 2.83 11.52
CA ALA A 49 16.56 2.70 12.85
C ALA A 49 17.48 1.88 13.76
N TYR A 50 18.03 0.77 13.25
CA TYR A 50 19.01 -0.05 13.98
C TYR A 50 20.28 0.73 14.32
N GLY A 51 20.82 1.48 13.35
CA GLY A 51 21.99 2.32 13.54
C GLY A 51 21.78 3.48 14.52
N ALA A 52 20.59 4.11 14.49
CA ALA A 52 20.25 5.22 15.37
C ALA A 52 19.97 4.78 16.81
N VAL A 53 19.36 3.61 17.00
CA VAL A 53 18.96 3.10 18.32
C VAL A 53 20.10 2.35 18.99
N GLY A 54 21.08 1.80 18.25
CA GLY A 54 22.29 1.17 18.80
C GLY A 54 22.05 -0.08 19.65
N LEU A 55 20.80 -0.52 19.79
CA LEU A 55 20.40 -1.67 20.58
C LEU A 55 20.65 -2.95 19.77
N SER A 56 21.65 -3.73 20.19
CA SER A 56 21.76 -5.13 19.76
C SER A 56 20.44 -5.84 20.06
N TRP A 57 19.89 -6.58 19.10
CA TRP A 57 18.66 -7.35 19.20
C TRP A 57 18.84 -8.57 20.15
N ARG A 58 19.26 -8.31 21.39
CA ARG A 58 19.46 -9.27 22.45
C ARG A 58 18.31 -9.10 23.43
N TRP A 59 17.33 -9.99 23.32
CA TRP A 59 16.35 -10.20 24.39
C TRP A 59 17.09 -10.74 25.62
N GLN A 60 17.30 -9.89 26.63
CA GLN A 60 17.76 -10.31 27.95
C GLN A 60 16.55 -10.54 28.85
N GLY A 61 15.87 -11.68 28.70
CA GLY A 61 14.78 -12.11 29.61
C GLY A 61 13.42 -12.33 28.96
N VAL A 62 12.46 -12.85 29.73
CA VAL A 62 11.09 -13.22 29.29
C VAL A 62 10.07 -12.09 29.50
N ILE A 63 10.42 -11.07 30.28
CA ILE A 63 9.52 -10.00 30.71
C ILE A 63 10.10 -8.65 30.27
N PRO A 64 9.37 -7.82 29.50
CA PRO A 64 9.85 -6.50 29.12
C PRO A 64 9.86 -5.58 30.36
N ASP A 65 11.04 -5.07 30.71
CA ASP A 65 11.20 -4.06 31.76
C ASP A 65 10.54 -2.74 31.29
N PRO A 66 9.60 -2.14 32.04
CA PRO A 66 8.86 -0.95 31.60
C PRO A 66 9.74 0.32 31.49
N VAL A 67 10.94 0.29 32.08
CA VAL A 67 11.90 1.40 32.07
C VAL A 67 12.78 1.38 30.81
N HIS A 68 12.99 0.21 30.22
CA HIS A 68 13.82 0.01 29.03
C HIS A 68 13.02 -0.71 27.96
N ILE A 69 12.38 0.06 27.06
CA ILE A 69 11.63 -0.47 25.93
C ILE A 69 12.57 -1.40 25.13
N PRO A 70 12.27 -2.71 25.02
CA PRO A 70 13.15 -3.63 24.33
C PRO A 70 13.25 -3.22 22.85
N GLY A 71 14.46 -3.25 22.29
CA GLY A 71 14.70 -2.92 20.88
C GLY A 71 13.70 -3.51 19.87
N PRO A 72 13.23 -4.77 20.04
CA PRO A 72 12.19 -5.37 19.19
C PRO A 72 10.87 -4.58 19.16
N TRP A 73 10.41 -4.06 20.29
CA TRP A 73 9.15 -3.30 20.39
C TRP A 73 9.29 -1.93 19.73
N LEU A 74 10.45 -1.31 19.92
CA LEU A 74 10.76 -0.03 19.30
C LEU A 74 10.90 -0.18 17.78
N SER A 75 11.51 -1.27 17.29
CA SER A 75 11.54 -1.58 15.85
C SER A 75 10.16 -1.88 15.27
N MET A 76 9.27 -2.53 16.03
CA MET A 76 7.88 -2.75 15.61
C MET A 76 7.11 -1.43 15.50
N ALA A 77 7.25 -0.55 16.50
CA ALA A 77 6.58 0.75 16.50
C ALA A 77 7.06 1.62 15.33
N VAL A 78 8.37 1.65 15.07
CA VAL A 78 8.95 2.37 13.92
C VAL A 78 8.45 1.76 12.60
N GLY A 79 8.37 0.43 12.49
CA GLY A 79 7.78 -0.23 11.32
C GLY A 79 6.32 0.15 11.10
N ILE A 80 5.50 0.14 12.15
CA ILE A 80 4.09 0.55 12.07
C ILE A 80 3.98 2.00 11.61
N ILE A 81 4.75 2.92 12.20
CA ILE A 81 4.74 4.34 11.81
C ILE A 81 5.19 4.51 10.35
N ALA A 82 6.24 3.78 9.93
CA ALA A 82 6.74 3.82 8.56
C ALA A 82 5.71 3.33 7.54
N THR A 83 4.88 2.33 7.87
CA THR A 83 3.78 1.87 7.00
C THR A 83 2.52 2.75 7.08
N ALA A 84 2.28 3.42 8.21
CA ALA A 84 1.12 4.28 8.40
C ALA A 84 1.24 5.60 7.63
N LEU A 85 2.45 6.16 7.51
CA LEU A 85 2.71 7.41 6.78
C LEU A 85 2.30 7.35 5.30
N PRO A 86 2.72 6.34 4.52
CA PRO A 86 2.26 6.13 3.15
C PRO A 86 0.76 5.89 3.06
N ALA A 87 0.19 5.10 3.96
CA ALA A 87 -1.25 4.82 3.96
C ALA A 87 -2.11 6.07 4.19
N VAL A 88 -1.66 6.97 5.08
CA VAL A 88 -2.31 8.27 5.32
C VAL A 88 -2.18 9.17 4.09
N ALA A 89 -1.01 9.20 3.45
CA ALA A 89 -0.80 9.98 2.23
C ALA A 89 -1.71 9.48 1.10
N ASP A 90 -1.83 8.18 0.91
CA ASP A 90 -2.69 7.56 -0.10
C ASP A 90 -4.18 7.84 0.16
N GLY A 91 -4.60 7.76 1.43
CA GLY A 91 -5.96 8.12 1.86
C GLY A 91 -6.32 9.59 1.63
N LEU A 92 -5.37 10.52 1.89
CA LEU A 92 -5.54 11.94 1.58
C LEU A 92 -5.63 12.20 0.08
N LEU A 93 -4.80 11.52 -0.72
CA LEU A 93 -4.79 11.65 -2.17
C LEU A 93 -6.12 11.20 -2.77
N LEU A 94 -6.68 10.09 -2.26
CA LEU A 94 -8.02 9.60 -2.61
C LEU A 94 -9.12 10.59 -2.22
N GLN A 95 -9.08 11.17 -1.03
CA GLN A 95 -10.06 12.19 -0.61
C GLN A 95 -10.01 13.43 -1.50
N VAL A 96 -8.82 13.90 -1.87
CA VAL A 96 -8.65 15.02 -2.80
C VAL A 96 -9.22 14.65 -4.17
N PHE A 97 -8.91 13.47 -4.69
CA PHE A 97 -9.43 13.01 -5.98
C PHE A 97 -10.96 12.88 -6.01
N LEU A 98 -11.54 12.34 -4.94
CA LEU A 98 -12.99 12.21 -4.80
C LEU A 98 -13.67 13.57 -4.58
N GLY A 99 -13.04 14.46 -3.83
CA GLY A 99 -13.50 15.84 -3.62
C GLY A 99 -13.50 16.68 -4.90
N GLN A 100 -12.51 16.49 -5.77
CA GLN A 100 -12.45 17.14 -7.09
C GLN A 100 -13.55 16.62 -8.03
N ARG A 101 -13.96 15.35 -7.89
CA ARG A 101 -15.08 14.76 -8.66
C ARG A 101 -16.46 15.27 -8.23
N HIS A 102 -16.56 15.96 -7.09
CA HIS A 102 -17.82 16.50 -6.55
C HIS A 102 -18.01 18.00 -6.77
N ARG A 103 -17.10 18.67 -7.50
CA ARG A 103 -17.38 20.01 -8.02
C ARG A 103 -18.04 19.89 -9.40
N PRO A 104 -19.29 20.34 -9.56
CA PRO A 104 -19.98 20.37 -10.86
C PRO A 104 -19.31 21.35 -11.84
#